data_AF-A0A5F8G3Q9-F1
#
_entry.id   AF-A0A5F8G3Q9-F1
#
_cell.length_a   1.000
_cell.length_b   1.000
_cell.length_c   1.000
_cell.angle_alpha   90.00
_cell.angle_beta   90.00
_cell.angle_gamma   90.00
#
_symmetry.space_group_name_H-M   'P 1'
#
loop_
_entity.id
_entity.type
_entity.pdbx_description
1 polymer ?
#
loop_
_entity_poly.entity_id
_entity_poly.type
_entity_poly.pdbx_seq_one_letter_code
_entity_poly.pdbx_strand_id
1 'polypeptide(L)'
;MTKALVIDKINQDYEKNGKNHRTSALTQDRLVLRRGQSFSISLTFHGRGFEASTDKLFFLVETEDSVYMEEEEFRQEYVMNQHGLIFQGAPACIEKIPWNFGQFEDGILDICIELMDMNPKFIRDCGRDCSRRNSPIYVSRVISAMVNCNDDKGILFGRWDNNYKDGINPMSWIGSVDILKKWKKSGCCQVKYGQCWVFAAVACTVLRCLGIPSRVVTNYNSAHDSNANLVVDLYTDEKGMTVKHSNESIWNYHCWTESWMTRPDLKPECNGWQVIDPTPQEKSEGAFCCGPASVNAIKNGDVNTKYDAPFVFAEVNADVVKWIKKSNGTTEKAYTETTIVGMMISTKAVGKDEREDITHLYKYPENSKEERESFKRANHMNKLGCRDDPSSDEKLKIKIKVSPDMNKGNDFDVFAMIKNGFSEEQTCHLLIMARTMSYNGILGPECAKKEMHSVTLEPLSEKKIPLRISYANYRDHLNDSNLIKVQVFLQHLQSQFFFLSERDIYLLNPEIKIRILGEPKQFRKLVAELSVKNPLHVPLHDCAFTVEGAGLTQGQKIARVPEPVEPGNTVTTRMDLMPRWPGLHKLVVNFESDKMKAVKGYWNVIIG
;
A
#
# COMPACT_ATOMS: atom_id res chain seq x y z
N MET A 1 -64.58 -11.20 -20.11
CA MET A 1 -63.19 -11.57 -19.79
C MET A 1 -62.33 -10.36 -20.09
N THR A 2 -61.68 -9.78 -19.08
CA THR A 2 -60.65 -8.76 -19.28
C THR A 2 -59.52 -9.38 -20.11
N LYS A 3 -59.08 -8.70 -21.19
CA LYS A 3 -57.93 -9.17 -21.99
C LYS A 3 -56.72 -9.31 -21.08
N ALA A 4 -55.84 -10.28 -21.32
CA ALA A 4 -54.62 -10.42 -20.54
C ALA A 4 -53.76 -9.14 -20.67
N LEU A 5 -53.13 -8.71 -19.58
CA LEU A 5 -52.16 -7.62 -19.61
C LEU A 5 -50.84 -8.18 -20.15
N VAL A 6 -50.44 -7.76 -21.35
CA VAL A 6 -49.23 -8.27 -22.03
C VAL A 6 -48.22 -7.14 -22.17
N ILE A 7 -47.02 -7.36 -21.65
CA ILE A 7 -45.90 -6.41 -21.80
C ILE A 7 -45.38 -6.54 -23.24
N ASP A 8 -45.39 -5.42 -23.96
CA ASP A 8 -44.86 -5.29 -25.32
C ASP A 8 -43.39 -4.89 -25.29
N LYS A 9 -43.07 -3.86 -24.50
CA LYS A 9 -41.72 -3.31 -24.38
C LYS A 9 -41.41 -2.93 -22.94
N ILE A 10 -40.16 -3.16 -22.55
CA ILE A 10 -39.59 -2.69 -21.29
C ILE A 10 -38.49 -1.70 -21.65
N ASN A 11 -38.60 -0.47 -21.17
CA ASN A 11 -37.53 0.51 -21.21
C ASN A 11 -36.99 0.71 -19.78
N GLN A 12 -35.71 0.44 -19.61
CA GLN A 12 -35.00 0.49 -18.33
C GLN A 12 -34.31 1.85 -18.08
N ASP A 13 -34.56 2.87 -18.93
CA ASP A 13 -34.10 4.25 -18.76
C ASP A 13 -32.61 4.39 -18.39
N TYR A 14 -31.73 3.73 -19.16
CA TYR A 14 -30.29 3.56 -18.85
C TYR A 14 -29.58 4.87 -18.51
N GLU A 15 -29.78 5.91 -19.31
CA GLU A 15 -29.13 7.21 -19.10
C GLU A 15 -29.58 7.86 -17.78
N LYS A 16 -30.89 7.95 -17.56
CA LYS A 16 -31.48 8.57 -16.36
C LYS A 16 -31.09 7.80 -15.10
N ASN A 17 -31.27 6.48 -15.11
CA ASN A 17 -30.96 5.63 -13.98
C ASN A 17 -29.45 5.60 -13.71
N GLY A 18 -28.63 5.47 -14.75
CA GLY A 18 -27.17 5.52 -14.62
C GLY A 18 -26.69 6.84 -14.01
N LYS A 19 -27.27 7.97 -14.41
CA LYS A 19 -26.95 9.28 -13.83
C LYS A 19 -27.38 9.37 -12.36
N ASN A 20 -28.63 9.01 -12.07
CA ASN A 20 -29.18 9.11 -10.71
C ASN A 20 -28.44 8.19 -9.73
N HIS A 21 -28.07 6.98 -10.16
CA HIS A 21 -27.35 6.00 -9.33
C HIS A 21 -25.83 6.17 -9.39
N ARG A 22 -25.30 7.16 -10.13
CA ARG A 22 -23.86 7.39 -10.28
C ARG A 22 -23.13 6.13 -10.78
N THR A 23 -23.71 5.53 -11.81
CA THR A 23 -23.24 4.32 -12.49
C THR A 23 -23.21 4.53 -14.00
N SER A 24 -23.31 5.77 -14.51
CA SER A 24 -23.31 6.07 -15.95
C SER A 24 -22.13 5.44 -16.70
N ALA A 25 -20.95 5.35 -16.08
CA ALA A 25 -19.78 4.71 -16.69
C ALA A 25 -19.96 3.19 -16.90
N LEU A 26 -20.77 2.54 -16.05
CA LEU A 26 -21.06 1.10 -16.05
C LEU A 26 -22.35 0.76 -16.80
N THR A 27 -23.27 1.72 -16.94
CA THR A 27 -24.59 1.54 -17.55
C THR A 27 -24.55 1.87 -19.04
N GLN A 28 -23.89 1.01 -19.83
CA GLN A 28 -23.78 1.17 -21.29
C GLN A 28 -24.64 0.14 -22.04
N ASP A 29 -24.46 -1.14 -21.72
CA ASP A 29 -25.11 -2.30 -22.34
C ASP A 29 -26.04 -3.06 -21.37
N ARG A 30 -25.98 -2.72 -20.08
CA ARG A 30 -26.84 -3.25 -19.02
C ARG A 30 -27.14 -2.19 -17.98
N LEU A 31 -28.23 -2.39 -17.22
CA LEU A 31 -28.58 -1.51 -16.11
C LEU A 31 -27.77 -1.86 -14.85
N VAL A 32 -26.99 -0.91 -14.32
CA VAL A 32 -26.29 -1.04 -13.04
C VAL A 32 -26.86 -0.02 -12.06
N LEU A 33 -27.35 -0.48 -10.90
CA LEU A 33 -28.00 0.34 -9.89
C LEU A 33 -27.32 0.20 -8.54
N ARG A 34 -27.58 1.18 -7.67
CA ARG A 34 -27.22 1.13 -6.25
C ARG A 34 -28.47 0.82 -5.42
N ARG A 35 -28.29 -0.07 -4.45
CA ARG A 35 -29.33 -0.54 -3.53
C ARG A 35 -29.88 0.63 -2.68
N GLY A 36 -31.13 0.52 -2.21
CA GLY A 36 -31.74 1.55 -1.34
C GLY A 36 -32.12 2.86 -2.04
N GLN A 37 -31.98 2.94 -3.36
CA GLN A 37 -32.32 4.13 -4.16
C GLN A 37 -33.36 3.78 -5.23
N SER A 38 -34.35 4.66 -5.43
CA SER A 38 -35.40 4.47 -6.44
C SER A 38 -34.87 4.66 -7.86
N PHE A 39 -35.35 3.84 -8.80
CA PHE A 39 -35.05 3.92 -10.23
C PHE A 39 -36.34 3.84 -11.06
N SER A 40 -36.27 4.25 -12.33
CA SER A 40 -37.43 4.25 -13.24
C SER A 40 -37.38 3.06 -14.20
N ILE A 41 -38.52 2.39 -14.39
CA ILE A 41 -38.73 1.46 -15.51
C ILE A 41 -40.04 1.88 -16.18
N SER A 42 -40.03 1.95 -17.50
CA SER A 42 -41.21 2.23 -18.31
C SER A 42 -41.68 0.94 -18.99
N LEU A 43 -42.91 0.52 -18.70
CA LEU A 43 -43.56 -0.65 -19.31
C LEU A 43 -44.57 -0.18 -20.36
N THR A 44 -44.46 -0.69 -21.58
CA THR A 44 -45.46 -0.50 -22.64
C THR A 44 -46.26 -1.79 -22.77
N PHE A 45 -47.58 -1.68 -22.76
CA PHE A 45 -48.49 -2.82 -22.81
C PHE A 45 -49.16 -2.93 -24.18
N HIS A 46 -49.32 -4.16 -24.67
CA HIS A 46 -49.99 -4.44 -25.93
C HIS A 46 -51.51 -4.54 -25.75
N GLY A 47 -52.26 -3.85 -26.60
CA GLY A 47 -53.71 -4.01 -26.75
C GLY A 47 -54.59 -3.36 -25.67
N ARG A 48 -54.09 -3.14 -24.44
CA ARG A 48 -54.74 -2.30 -23.41
C ARG A 48 -53.72 -1.81 -22.36
N GLY A 49 -54.08 -0.76 -21.62
CA GLY A 49 -53.28 -0.24 -20.50
C GLY A 49 -53.46 -1.03 -19.20
N PHE A 50 -52.61 -0.73 -18.21
CA PHE A 50 -52.72 -1.22 -16.84
C PHE A 50 -53.96 -0.62 -16.16
N GLU A 51 -54.78 -1.47 -15.56
CA GLU A 51 -55.97 -1.08 -14.81
C GLU A 51 -55.81 -1.48 -13.35
N ALA A 52 -55.59 -0.52 -12.45
CA ALA A 52 -55.34 -0.78 -11.02
C ALA A 52 -56.48 -1.53 -10.31
N SER A 53 -57.70 -1.51 -10.86
CA SER A 53 -58.87 -2.22 -10.34
C SER A 53 -58.84 -3.73 -10.63
N THR A 54 -58.13 -4.17 -11.67
CA THR A 54 -58.14 -5.56 -12.15
C THR A 54 -56.76 -6.19 -12.24
N ASP A 55 -55.71 -5.39 -12.45
CA ASP A 55 -54.34 -5.82 -12.59
C ASP A 55 -53.53 -5.58 -11.29
N LYS A 56 -52.54 -6.43 -11.04
CA LYS A 56 -51.59 -6.27 -9.93
C LYS A 56 -50.17 -6.43 -10.45
N LEU A 57 -49.29 -5.52 -10.02
CA LEU A 57 -47.84 -5.63 -10.21
C LEU A 57 -47.20 -5.63 -8.84
N PHE A 58 -46.32 -6.61 -8.57
CA PHE A 58 -45.51 -6.65 -7.35
C PHE A 58 -44.05 -6.53 -7.74
N PHE A 59 -43.39 -5.48 -7.25
CA PHE A 59 -41.94 -5.33 -7.32
C PHE A 59 -41.48 -4.83 -5.95
N LEU A 60 -41.10 -5.76 -5.08
CA LEU A 60 -40.67 -5.47 -3.72
C LEU A 60 -39.18 -5.82 -3.61
N VAL A 61 -38.34 -4.81 -3.47
CA VAL A 61 -36.90 -4.95 -3.22
C VAL A 61 -36.51 -3.88 -2.21
N GLU A 62 -36.29 -4.27 -0.95
CA GLU A 62 -35.84 -3.37 0.11
C GLU A 62 -34.47 -3.81 0.58
N THR A 63 -33.54 -2.87 0.62
CA THR A 63 -32.14 -3.09 0.98
C THR A 63 -31.65 -1.85 1.70
N GLU A 64 -31.18 -1.98 2.94
CA GLU A 64 -30.52 -0.90 3.66
C GLU A 64 -29.12 -0.63 3.09
N ASP A 65 -28.59 0.58 3.33
CA ASP A 65 -27.22 0.94 2.97
C ASP A 65 -26.28 1.04 4.19
N SER A 66 -25.54 -0.03 4.44
CA SER A 66 -24.52 -0.10 5.49
C SER A 66 -23.17 0.53 5.13
N VAL A 67 -23.03 1.13 3.94
CA VAL A 67 -21.78 1.79 3.49
C VAL A 67 -21.96 3.28 3.20
N TYR A 68 -23.06 3.89 3.68
CA TYR A 68 -23.35 5.29 3.45
C TYR A 68 -22.26 6.22 4.03
N MET A 69 -21.75 7.11 3.18
CA MET A 69 -20.96 8.28 3.55
C MET A 69 -21.78 9.53 3.31
N GLU A 70 -21.84 10.42 4.31
CA GLU A 70 -22.65 11.64 4.25
C GLU A 70 -22.05 12.65 3.27
N GLU A 71 -20.75 12.91 3.37
CA GLU A 71 -20.08 13.94 2.57
C GLU A 71 -19.94 13.51 1.10
N GLU A 72 -20.38 14.39 0.20
CA GLU A 72 -20.31 14.14 -1.24
C GLU A 72 -18.86 14.01 -1.74
N GLU A 73 -17.96 14.86 -1.26
CA GLU A 73 -16.55 14.84 -1.64
C GLU A 73 -15.87 13.51 -1.27
N PHE A 74 -16.29 12.91 -0.16
CA PHE A 74 -15.77 11.63 0.32
C PHE A 74 -16.30 10.49 -0.56
N ARG A 75 -17.59 10.53 -0.94
CA ARG A 75 -18.14 9.60 -1.94
C ARG A 75 -17.43 9.72 -3.29
N GLN A 76 -17.10 10.95 -3.70
CA GLN A 76 -16.35 11.17 -4.94
C GLN A 76 -14.94 10.58 -4.85
N GLU A 77 -14.20 10.81 -3.77
CA GLU A 77 -12.84 10.28 -3.62
C GLU A 77 -12.80 8.76 -3.43
N TYR A 78 -13.67 8.23 -2.55
CA TYR A 78 -13.56 6.85 -2.07
C TYR A 78 -14.38 5.84 -2.85
N VAL A 79 -15.25 6.28 -3.78
CA VAL A 79 -16.00 5.40 -4.68
C VAL A 79 -15.78 5.78 -6.15
N MET A 80 -15.93 7.06 -6.49
CA MET A 80 -15.99 7.48 -7.90
C MET A 80 -14.62 7.73 -8.53
N ASN A 81 -13.63 8.17 -7.74
CA ASN A 81 -12.31 8.49 -8.25
C ASN A 81 -11.57 7.21 -8.67
N GLN A 82 -11.17 7.15 -9.93
CA GLN A 82 -10.50 5.99 -10.54
C GLN A 82 -8.98 6.05 -10.46
N HIS A 83 -8.45 7.13 -9.88
CA HIS A 83 -7.03 7.43 -9.84
C HIS A 83 -6.60 7.71 -8.41
N GLY A 84 -5.47 7.14 -8.00
CA GLY A 84 -4.97 7.22 -6.64
C GLY A 84 -3.47 7.54 -6.55
N LEU A 85 -3.04 7.71 -5.30
CA LEU A 85 -1.65 7.76 -4.91
C LEU A 85 -1.45 6.73 -3.79
N ILE A 86 -0.40 5.92 -3.89
CA ILE A 86 0.03 5.00 -2.86
C ILE A 86 1.36 5.53 -2.34
N PHE A 87 1.52 5.62 -1.02
CA PHE A 87 2.75 6.15 -0.44
C PHE A 87 3.75 5.00 -0.22
N GLN A 88 5.01 5.26 -0.51
CA GLN A 88 6.12 4.31 -0.36
C GLN A 88 7.39 5.07 0.05
N GLY A 89 8.54 4.41 0.03
CA GLY A 89 9.80 5.01 0.47
C GLY A 89 10.01 4.79 1.96
N ALA A 90 10.65 5.72 2.65
CA ALA A 90 10.97 5.60 4.07
C ALA A 90 10.28 6.71 4.88
N PRO A 91 10.10 6.58 6.22
CA PRO A 91 9.49 7.64 7.04
C PRO A 91 10.11 9.03 6.85
N ALA A 92 11.43 9.08 6.60
CA ALA A 92 12.18 10.31 6.38
C ALA A 92 12.10 10.86 4.94
N CYS A 93 11.61 10.07 3.98
CA CYS A 93 11.51 10.40 2.57
C CYS A 93 10.36 9.59 1.95
N ILE A 94 9.15 10.14 2.07
CA ILE A 94 7.90 9.54 1.59
C ILE A 94 7.68 9.91 0.14
N GLU A 95 7.64 8.90 -0.73
CA GLU A 95 7.33 9.05 -2.14
C GLU A 95 5.88 8.72 -2.42
N LYS A 96 5.32 9.37 -3.45
CA LYS A 96 3.96 9.11 -3.93
C LYS A 96 4.00 8.36 -5.24
N ILE A 97 3.42 7.17 -5.25
CA ILE A 97 3.35 6.29 -6.41
C ILE A 97 1.94 6.39 -7.02
N PRO A 98 1.79 6.90 -8.24
CA PRO A 98 0.49 7.00 -8.90
C PRO A 98 -0.06 5.62 -9.27
N TRP A 99 -1.38 5.46 -9.13
CA TRP A 99 -2.07 4.20 -9.44
C TRP A 99 -3.39 4.43 -10.16
N ASN A 100 -3.62 3.67 -11.24
CA ASN A 100 -4.90 3.61 -11.95
C ASN A 100 -5.77 2.49 -11.34
N PHE A 101 -6.73 2.84 -10.48
CA PHE A 101 -7.70 1.86 -9.96
C PHE A 101 -8.64 1.39 -11.07
N GLY A 102 -9.14 2.32 -11.88
CA GLY A 102 -9.92 2.03 -13.09
C GLY A 102 -11.16 1.15 -12.86
N GLN A 103 -11.84 1.29 -11.72
CA GLN A 103 -12.98 0.43 -11.36
C GLN A 103 -14.19 0.52 -12.32
N PHE A 104 -14.24 1.53 -13.21
CA PHE A 104 -15.27 1.67 -14.25
C PHE A 104 -14.72 1.44 -15.66
N GLU A 105 -13.47 0.98 -15.79
CA GLU A 105 -12.95 0.52 -17.07
C GLU A 105 -13.72 -0.70 -17.57
N ASP A 106 -13.74 -0.85 -18.89
CA ASP A 106 -14.54 -1.88 -19.56
C ASP A 106 -14.20 -3.29 -19.06
N GLY A 107 -15.23 -4.08 -18.75
CA GLY A 107 -15.15 -5.44 -18.21
C GLY A 107 -14.75 -5.57 -16.74
N ILE A 108 -14.36 -4.50 -16.03
CA ILE A 108 -13.88 -4.62 -14.64
C ILE A 108 -14.98 -5.06 -13.67
N LEU A 109 -16.20 -4.56 -13.83
CA LEU A 109 -17.33 -4.97 -12.98
C LEU A 109 -17.63 -6.47 -13.11
N ASP A 110 -17.60 -7.03 -14.32
CA ASP A 110 -17.81 -8.47 -14.55
C ASP A 110 -16.73 -9.30 -13.87
N ILE A 111 -15.48 -8.86 -13.97
CA ILE A 111 -14.35 -9.54 -13.31
C ILE A 111 -14.54 -9.51 -11.80
N CYS A 112 -15.02 -8.39 -11.22
CA CYS A 112 -15.29 -8.30 -9.79
C CYS A 112 -16.43 -9.21 -9.33
N ILE A 113 -17.49 -9.37 -10.14
CA ILE A 113 -18.60 -10.29 -9.86
C ILE A 113 -18.10 -11.74 -9.96
N GLU A 114 -17.35 -12.07 -11.00
CA GLU A 114 -16.78 -13.40 -11.18
C GLU A 114 -15.79 -13.78 -10.08
N LEU A 115 -15.00 -12.83 -9.59
CA LEU A 115 -14.15 -13.02 -8.42
C LEU A 115 -14.96 -13.48 -7.20
N MET A 116 -16.14 -12.86 -6.98
CA MET A 116 -17.04 -13.27 -5.91
C MET A 116 -17.61 -14.68 -6.17
N ASP A 117 -17.94 -15.03 -7.41
CA ASP A 117 -18.45 -16.37 -7.75
C ASP A 117 -17.39 -17.47 -7.72
N MET A 118 -16.11 -17.10 -7.80
CA MET A 118 -14.99 -18.04 -7.72
C MET A 118 -14.53 -18.32 -6.30
N ASN A 119 -15.12 -17.65 -5.29
CA ASN A 119 -14.68 -17.79 -3.92
C ASN A 119 -15.05 -19.17 -3.30
N PRO A 120 -14.21 -19.73 -2.41
CA PRO A 120 -14.46 -21.06 -1.83
C PRO A 120 -15.84 -21.21 -1.15
N LYS A 121 -16.39 -20.13 -0.56
CA LYS A 121 -17.69 -20.17 0.12
C LYS A 121 -18.83 -20.28 -0.89
N PHE A 122 -18.72 -19.65 -2.07
CA PHE A 122 -19.66 -19.80 -3.17
C PHE A 122 -19.63 -21.21 -3.76
N ILE A 123 -18.43 -21.74 -4.03
CA ILE A 123 -18.26 -23.10 -4.57
C ILE A 123 -18.88 -24.15 -3.64
N ARG A 124 -18.77 -23.94 -2.32
CA ARG A 124 -19.36 -24.82 -1.31
C ARG A 124 -20.88 -24.70 -1.21
N ASP A 125 -21.41 -23.48 -1.21
CA ASP A 125 -22.84 -23.20 -1.07
C ASP A 125 -23.17 -21.83 -1.70
N CYS A 126 -23.57 -21.84 -2.97
CA CYS A 126 -23.81 -20.62 -3.74
C CYS A 126 -25.00 -19.82 -3.21
N GLY A 127 -26.07 -20.49 -2.76
CA GLY A 127 -27.27 -19.83 -2.22
C GLY A 127 -26.95 -19.07 -0.93
N ARG A 128 -26.19 -19.70 -0.02
CA ARG A 128 -25.76 -19.07 1.23
C ARG A 128 -24.74 -17.97 1.00
N ASP A 129 -23.79 -18.14 0.09
CA ASP A 129 -22.84 -17.09 -0.26
C ASP A 129 -23.56 -15.85 -0.80
N CYS A 130 -24.41 -16.01 -1.83
CA CYS A 130 -25.18 -14.93 -2.43
C CYS A 130 -26.05 -14.19 -1.40
N SER A 131 -26.73 -14.91 -0.50
CA SER A 131 -27.52 -14.32 0.59
C SER A 131 -26.69 -13.41 1.50
N ARG A 132 -25.44 -13.80 1.80
CA ARG A 132 -24.53 -13.04 2.68
C ARG A 132 -23.84 -11.86 1.99
N ARG A 133 -23.87 -11.77 0.65
CA ARG A 133 -23.32 -10.61 -0.10
C ARG A 133 -24.07 -9.31 0.19
N ASN A 134 -25.19 -9.35 0.91
CA ASN A 134 -25.85 -8.14 1.43
C ASN A 134 -24.99 -7.38 2.47
N SER A 135 -24.00 -8.04 3.07
CA SER A 135 -23.15 -7.48 4.13
C SER A 135 -21.80 -7.03 3.59
N PRO A 136 -21.42 -5.74 3.71
CA PRO A 136 -20.11 -5.25 3.30
C PRO A 136 -18.98 -5.89 4.12
N ILE A 137 -19.26 -6.32 5.36
CA ILE A 137 -18.33 -7.08 6.20
C ILE A 137 -17.97 -8.39 5.54
N TYR A 138 -18.99 -9.14 5.08
CA TYR A 138 -18.80 -10.41 4.40
C TYR A 138 -18.06 -10.25 3.08
N VAL A 139 -18.52 -9.31 2.24
CA VAL A 139 -17.91 -9.01 0.94
C VAL A 139 -16.43 -8.64 1.13
N SER A 140 -16.13 -7.72 2.05
CA SER A 140 -14.75 -7.30 2.34
C SER A 140 -13.83 -8.45 2.74
N ARG A 141 -14.32 -9.38 3.57
CA ARG A 141 -13.55 -10.55 3.99
C ARG A 141 -13.35 -11.56 2.85
N VAL A 142 -14.33 -11.73 1.96
CA VAL A 142 -14.16 -12.52 0.74
C VAL A 142 -13.12 -11.88 -0.19
N ILE A 143 -13.17 -10.57 -0.38
CA ILE A 143 -12.21 -9.86 -1.23
C ILE A 143 -10.79 -9.92 -0.65
N SER A 144 -10.61 -9.75 0.66
CA SER A 144 -9.29 -9.92 1.30
C SER A 144 -8.67 -11.28 0.98
N ALA A 145 -9.45 -12.35 1.06
CA ALA A 145 -9.00 -13.70 0.70
C ALA A 145 -8.71 -13.83 -0.80
N MET A 146 -9.66 -13.46 -1.66
CA MET A 146 -9.61 -13.71 -3.10
C MET A 146 -8.60 -12.84 -3.86
N VAL A 147 -8.07 -11.78 -3.25
CA VAL A 147 -7.06 -10.93 -3.88
C VAL A 147 -5.68 -11.61 -3.88
N ASN A 148 -5.36 -12.42 -2.86
CA ASN A 148 -4.21 -13.32 -2.89
C ASN A 148 -4.64 -14.73 -3.36
N CYS A 149 -3.71 -15.56 -3.82
CA CYS A 149 -4.02 -16.89 -4.36
C CYS A 149 -3.51 -18.04 -3.50
N ASN A 150 -3.23 -17.81 -2.21
CA ASN A 150 -2.52 -18.81 -1.40
C ASN A 150 -3.37 -20.03 -1.04
N ASP A 151 -4.68 -19.85 -0.89
CA ASP A 151 -5.60 -20.92 -0.49
C ASP A 151 -6.61 -21.31 -1.60
N ASP A 152 -6.67 -20.55 -2.69
CA ASP A 152 -7.72 -20.67 -3.71
C ASP A 152 -7.30 -20.11 -5.10
N LYS A 153 -8.29 -19.88 -5.96
CA LYS A 153 -8.12 -19.31 -7.31
C LYS A 153 -8.08 -17.77 -7.32
N GLY A 154 -7.53 -17.17 -6.26
CA GLY A 154 -7.42 -15.72 -6.16
C GLY A 154 -6.50 -15.07 -7.19
N ILE A 155 -6.40 -13.74 -7.12
CA ILE A 155 -5.89 -12.92 -8.22
C ILE A 155 -4.37 -12.95 -8.32
N LEU A 156 -3.67 -12.66 -7.23
CA LEU A 156 -2.23 -12.36 -7.26
C LEU A 156 -1.41 -13.41 -6.51
N PHE A 157 -0.29 -13.79 -7.13
CA PHE A 157 0.75 -14.58 -6.47
C PHE A 157 1.84 -13.66 -5.91
N GLY A 158 2.05 -13.74 -4.59
CA GLY A 158 3.03 -12.92 -3.87
C GLY A 158 4.47 -13.43 -4.00
N ARG A 159 5.44 -12.53 -4.20
CA ARG A 159 6.86 -12.90 -4.22
C ARG A 159 7.78 -11.75 -3.76
N TRP A 160 8.73 -12.06 -2.87
CA TRP A 160 9.60 -11.08 -2.19
C TRP A 160 11.11 -11.37 -2.31
N ASP A 161 11.51 -12.37 -3.10
CA ASP A 161 12.92 -12.78 -3.27
C ASP A 161 13.68 -11.95 -4.32
N ASN A 162 13.06 -10.89 -4.85
CA ASN A 162 13.57 -10.03 -5.91
C ASN A 162 13.86 -10.77 -7.24
N ASN A 163 13.28 -11.95 -7.46
CA ASN A 163 13.42 -12.71 -8.70
C ASN A 163 12.07 -12.85 -9.42
N TYR A 164 11.86 -12.00 -10.43
CA TYR A 164 10.58 -11.90 -11.14
C TYR A 164 10.65 -12.36 -12.61
N LYS A 165 11.66 -13.13 -13.00
CA LYS A 165 11.96 -13.45 -14.41
C LYS A 165 10.80 -14.14 -15.15
N ASP A 166 9.96 -14.91 -14.46
CA ASP A 166 8.80 -15.62 -15.01
C ASP A 166 7.46 -14.89 -14.80
N GLY A 167 7.49 -13.62 -14.41
CA GLY A 167 6.29 -12.80 -14.19
C GLY A 167 6.55 -11.32 -14.41
N ILE A 168 5.62 -10.49 -13.94
CA ILE A 168 5.79 -9.03 -13.91
C ILE A 168 6.32 -8.65 -12.55
N ASN A 169 7.35 -7.82 -12.54
CA ASN A 169 7.90 -7.26 -11.32
C ASN A 169 6.82 -6.43 -10.59
N PRO A 170 6.59 -6.65 -9.27
CA PRO A 170 5.56 -5.94 -8.51
C PRO A 170 5.65 -4.41 -8.61
N MET A 171 6.86 -3.86 -8.73
CA MET A 171 7.08 -2.41 -8.85
C MET A 171 6.78 -1.87 -10.25
N SER A 172 6.63 -2.72 -11.27
CA SER A 172 6.31 -2.29 -12.66
C SER A 172 4.83 -1.96 -12.86
N TRP A 173 3.95 -2.54 -12.04
CA TRP A 173 2.52 -2.25 -12.10
C TRP A 173 2.23 -0.75 -11.92
N ILE A 174 1.24 -0.26 -12.66
CA ILE A 174 0.74 1.13 -12.58
C ILE A 174 -0.77 1.22 -12.36
N GLY A 175 -1.45 0.07 -12.33
CA GLY A 175 -2.90 0.02 -12.24
C GLY A 175 -3.42 -1.39 -12.00
N SER A 176 -4.62 -1.47 -11.45
CA SER A 176 -5.31 -2.73 -11.15
C SER A 176 -6.00 -3.34 -12.37
N VAL A 177 -6.29 -2.53 -13.39
CA VAL A 177 -7.06 -2.92 -14.58
C VAL A 177 -6.37 -4.04 -15.35
N ASP A 178 -5.07 -3.87 -15.66
CA ASP A 178 -4.31 -4.88 -16.39
C ASP A 178 -4.15 -6.19 -15.60
N ILE A 179 -3.99 -6.10 -14.27
CA ILE A 179 -3.95 -7.26 -13.38
C ILE A 179 -5.26 -8.05 -13.46
N LEU A 180 -6.40 -7.39 -13.24
CA LEU A 180 -7.73 -8.01 -13.26
C LEU A 180 -8.03 -8.62 -14.64
N LYS A 181 -7.72 -7.91 -15.72
CA LYS A 181 -7.91 -8.42 -17.09
C LYS A 181 -7.01 -9.61 -17.40
N LYS A 182 -5.76 -9.62 -16.92
CA LYS A 182 -4.85 -10.78 -17.07
C LYS A 182 -5.37 -12.00 -16.31
N TRP A 183 -5.85 -11.83 -15.08
CA TRP A 183 -6.44 -12.92 -14.29
C TRP A 183 -7.65 -13.52 -15.01
N LYS A 184 -8.55 -12.69 -15.52
CA LYS A 184 -9.69 -13.19 -16.30
C LYS A 184 -9.27 -13.89 -17.59
N LYS A 185 -8.35 -13.30 -18.35
CA LYS A 185 -7.86 -13.84 -19.63
C LYS A 185 -7.11 -15.16 -19.47
N SER A 186 -6.46 -15.39 -18.32
CA SER A 186 -5.76 -16.63 -18.01
C SER A 186 -6.70 -17.76 -17.55
N GLY A 187 -8.02 -17.56 -17.57
CA GLY A 187 -8.99 -18.53 -17.05
C GLY A 187 -9.06 -18.54 -15.53
N CYS A 188 -8.91 -17.36 -14.91
CA CYS A 188 -8.88 -17.17 -13.46
C CYS A 188 -7.67 -17.84 -12.80
N CYS A 189 -6.55 -17.88 -13.51
CA CYS A 189 -5.25 -18.29 -12.95
C CYS A 189 -4.50 -17.08 -12.39
N GLN A 190 -3.78 -17.32 -11.30
CA GLN A 190 -3.03 -16.31 -10.56
C GLN A 190 -2.08 -15.50 -11.45
N VAL A 191 -2.05 -14.19 -11.22
CA VAL A 191 -1.19 -13.22 -11.88
C VAL A 191 0.09 -13.06 -11.08
N LYS A 192 1.23 -13.24 -11.76
CA LYS A 192 2.57 -13.07 -11.18
C LYS A 192 3.12 -11.68 -11.55
N TYR A 193 3.62 -10.86 -10.62
CA TYR A 193 3.70 -11.00 -9.17
C TYR A 193 3.07 -9.79 -8.46
N GLY A 194 2.65 -9.99 -7.21
CA GLY A 194 2.14 -8.93 -6.33
C GLY A 194 2.97 -8.78 -5.05
N GLN A 195 2.91 -7.58 -4.47
CA GLN A 195 3.40 -7.22 -3.13
C GLN A 195 2.34 -6.37 -2.42
N CYS A 196 2.52 -6.02 -1.14
CA CYS A 196 1.44 -5.47 -0.28
C CYS A 196 0.65 -4.32 -0.93
N TRP A 197 1.31 -3.33 -1.54
CA TRP A 197 0.63 -2.24 -2.22
C TRP A 197 -0.18 -2.68 -3.44
N VAL A 198 0.28 -3.71 -4.17
CA VAL A 198 -0.43 -4.27 -5.33
C VAL A 198 -1.69 -4.97 -4.85
N PHE A 199 -1.59 -5.78 -3.79
CA PHE A 199 -2.75 -6.43 -3.18
C PHE A 199 -3.76 -5.39 -2.67
N ALA A 200 -3.29 -4.40 -1.90
CA ALA A 200 -4.14 -3.32 -1.39
C ALA A 200 -4.81 -2.53 -2.53
N ALA A 201 -4.08 -2.20 -3.58
CA ALA A 201 -4.65 -1.43 -4.69
C ALA A 201 -5.68 -2.21 -5.51
N VAL A 202 -5.47 -3.52 -5.72
CA VAL A 202 -6.46 -4.39 -6.36
C VAL A 202 -7.69 -4.56 -5.47
N ALA A 203 -7.52 -4.79 -4.17
CA ALA A 203 -8.64 -4.86 -3.22
C ALA A 203 -9.46 -3.56 -3.23
N CYS A 204 -8.79 -2.40 -3.16
CA CYS A 204 -9.43 -1.08 -3.28
C CYS A 204 -10.22 -0.94 -4.59
N THR A 205 -9.66 -1.33 -5.74
CA THR A 205 -10.37 -1.32 -7.02
C THR A 205 -11.66 -2.15 -6.96
N VAL A 206 -11.57 -3.39 -6.47
CA VAL A 206 -12.73 -4.29 -6.40
C VAL A 206 -13.80 -3.76 -5.46
N LEU A 207 -13.41 -3.29 -4.27
CA LEU A 207 -14.33 -2.73 -3.27
C LEU A 207 -15.03 -1.47 -3.80
N ARG A 208 -14.28 -0.55 -4.42
CA ARG A 208 -14.84 0.65 -5.09
C ARG A 208 -15.79 0.27 -6.23
N CYS A 209 -15.44 -0.73 -7.02
CA CYS A 209 -16.29 -1.23 -8.12
C CYS A 209 -17.63 -1.76 -7.59
N LEU A 210 -17.60 -2.49 -6.47
CA LEU A 210 -18.79 -3.01 -5.78
C LEU A 210 -19.53 -1.94 -4.95
N GLY A 211 -19.03 -0.70 -4.95
CA GLY A 211 -19.67 0.45 -4.29
C GLY A 211 -19.37 0.60 -2.81
N ILE A 212 -18.41 -0.15 -2.25
CA ILE A 212 -17.92 0.03 -0.88
C ILE A 212 -16.88 1.16 -0.92
N PRO A 213 -17.05 2.27 -0.17
CA PRO A 213 -16.06 3.33 -0.13
C PRO A 213 -14.76 2.82 0.47
N SER A 214 -13.66 2.96 -0.26
CA SER A 214 -12.37 2.40 0.14
C SER A 214 -11.19 3.32 -0.18
N ARG A 215 -10.13 3.24 0.62
CA ARG A 215 -8.85 3.94 0.40
C ARG A 215 -7.66 3.04 0.71
N VAL A 216 -6.57 3.22 -0.03
CA VAL A 216 -5.30 2.54 0.28
C VAL A 216 -4.59 3.29 1.39
N VAL A 217 -4.07 2.56 2.36
CA VAL A 217 -3.32 3.09 3.50
C VAL A 217 -1.91 2.50 3.48
N THR A 218 -0.93 3.31 3.87
CA THR A 218 0.46 2.89 4.05
C THR A 218 0.88 3.15 5.48
N ASN A 219 1.40 2.14 6.15
CA ASN A 219 1.98 2.20 7.48
C ASN A 219 3.50 2.05 7.39
N TYR A 220 4.27 3.00 7.91
CA TYR A 220 5.73 2.91 7.91
C TYR A 220 6.24 2.27 9.19
N ASN A 221 7.37 1.55 9.08
CA ASN A 221 7.90 0.70 10.15
C ASN A 221 6.82 -0.27 10.67
N SER A 222 6.09 -0.90 9.77
CA SER A 222 5.03 -1.83 10.13
C SER A 222 5.63 -3.09 10.75
N ALA A 223 5.14 -3.47 11.92
CA ALA A 223 5.56 -4.71 12.57
C ALA A 223 4.92 -5.90 11.90
N HIS A 224 5.70 -6.65 11.14
CA HIS A 224 5.29 -7.93 10.59
C HIS A 224 5.61 -9.01 11.62
N ASP A 225 4.67 -9.23 12.52
CA ASP A 225 4.75 -10.29 13.52
C ASP A 225 3.79 -11.43 13.20
N SER A 226 4.30 -12.65 13.30
CA SER A 226 3.54 -13.87 13.00
C SER A 226 2.60 -14.34 14.11
N ASN A 227 2.52 -13.66 15.28
CA ASN A 227 1.75 -14.14 16.42
C ASN A 227 0.92 -13.08 17.16
N ALA A 228 0.75 -11.87 16.61
CA ALA A 228 0.08 -10.75 17.28
C ALA A 228 0.66 -10.41 18.68
N ASN A 229 1.95 -10.70 18.85
CA ASN A 229 2.81 -10.28 19.94
C ASN A 229 3.02 -8.76 19.87
N LEU A 230 2.90 -8.11 21.02
CA LEU A 230 3.09 -6.66 21.14
C LEU A 230 4.56 -6.28 21.34
N VAL A 231 5.46 -7.26 21.28
CA VAL A 231 6.90 -7.08 21.37
C VAL A 231 7.58 -7.84 20.23
N VAL A 232 8.35 -7.15 19.41
CA VAL A 232 9.14 -7.74 18.32
C VAL A 232 10.60 -7.80 18.74
N ASP A 233 11.16 -9.02 18.81
CA ASP A 233 12.54 -9.23 19.21
C ASP A 233 13.45 -9.35 17.96
N LEU A 234 14.28 -8.34 17.71
CA LEU A 234 15.18 -8.30 16.56
C LEU A 234 16.63 -8.54 16.97
N TYR A 235 17.24 -9.59 16.42
CA TYR A 235 18.62 -9.99 16.75
C TYR A 235 19.60 -9.57 15.66
N THR A 236 20.70 -8.98 16.07
CA THR A 236 21.81 -8.57 15.20
C THR A 236 23.12 -9.09 15.78
N ASP A 237 24.06 -9.55 14.96
CA ASP A 237 25.38 -9.95 15.44
C ASP A 237 26.36 -8.76 15.59
N GLU A 238 27.55 -9.01 16.13
CA GLU A 238 28.62 -8.02 16.30
C GLU A 238 29.14 -7.44 14.95
N LYS A 239 28.71 -7.99 13.82
CA LYS A 239 29.04 -7.52 12.45
C LYS A 239 27.85 -6.83 11.77
N GLY A 240 26.78 -6.56 12.51
CA GLY A 240 25.58 -5.92 12.01
C GLY A 240 24.69 -6.77 11.12
N MET A 241 24.90 -8.08 11.05
CA MET A 241 24.02 -8.97 10.29
C MET A 241 22.81 -9.35 11.11
N THR A 242 21.62 -9.33 10.49
CA THR A 242 20.40 -9.87 11.10
C THR A 242 20.58 -11.36 11.36
N VAL A 243 20.38 -11.77 12.61
CA VAL A 243 20.38 -13.18 12.98
C VAL A 243 18.94 -13.67 12.98
N LYS A 244 18.59 -14.51 12.02
CA LYS A 244 17.22 -15.03 11.91
C LYS A 244 16.91 -15.98 13.06
N HIS A 245 16.12 -15.50 14.02
CA HIS A 245 15.63 -16.27 15.17
C HIS A 245 14.13 -16.56 15.07
N SER A 246 13.37 -15.71 14.37
CA SER A 246 11.93 -15.85 14.10
C SER A 246 11.63 -15.35 12.68
N ASN A 247 10.36 -15.40 12.27
CA ASN A 247 9.87 -14.75 11.05
C ASN A 247 9.49 -13.27 11.29
N GLU A 248 9.67 -12.77 12.51
CA GLU A 248 9.34 -11.40 12.87
C GLU A 248 10.29 -10.42 12.18
N SER A 249 9.71 -9.34 11.67
CA SER A 249 10.48 -8.28 11.00
C SER A 249 9.75 -6.95 11.09
N ILE A 250 10.50 -5.86 11.00
CA ILE A 250 9.91 -4.55 10.77
C ILE A 250 10.03 -4.25 9.28
N TRP A 251 8.89 -4.13 8.61
CA TRP A 251 8.83 -3.72 7.22
C TRP A 251 8.96 -2.21 7.17
N ASN A 252 9.79 -1.70 6.28
CA ASN A 252 9.99 -0.27 6.12
C ASN A 252 8.67 0.44 5.76
N TYR A 253 7.80 -0.22 5.00
CA TYR A 253 6.37 0.08 4.97
C TYR A 253 5.52 -1.16 4.66
N HIS A 254 4.25 -1.11 5.04
CA HIS A 254 3.21 -2.07 4.66
C HIS A 254 1.97 -1.33 4.16
N CYS A 255 1.21 -1.93 3.26
CA CYS A 255 0.02 -1.30 2.68
C CYS A 255 -1.18 -2.23 2.80
N TRP A 256 -2.32 -1.67 3.18
CA TRP A 256 -3.62 -2.34 3.22
C TRP A 256 -4.72 -1.42 2.66
N THR A 257 -5.96 -1.89 2.65
CA THR A 257 -7.13 -1.09 2.27
C THR A 257 -7.98 -0.81 3.49
N GLU A 258 -8.46 0.42 3.66
CA GLU A 258 -9.56 0.71 4.55
C GLU A 258 -10.87 0.79 3.79
N SER A 259 -11.96 0.25 4.36
CA SER A 259 -13.31 0.40 3.84
C SER A 259 -14.26 0.99 4.87
N TRP A 260 -15.13 1.88 4.42
CA TRP A 260 -16.15 2.50 5.27
C TRP A 260 -17.42 1.67 5.32
N MET A 261 -17.83 1.26 6.52
CA MET A 261 -19.08 0.53 6.74
C MET A 261 -19.55 0.61 8.19
N THR A 262 -20.82 0.30 8.42
CA THR A 262 -21.33 -0.02 9.76
C THR A 262 -20.94 -1.44 10.17
N ARG A 263 -20.83 -1.65 11.48
CA ARG A 263 -20.48 -2.90 12.15
C ARG A 263 -21.60 -3.34 13.10
N PRO A 264 -22.77 -3.75 12.58
CA PRO A 264 -23.88 -4.21 13.43
C PRO A 264 -23.55 -5.47 14.24
N ASP A 265 -22.45 -6.16 13.92
CA ASP A 265 -21.90 -7.28 14.67
C ASP A 265 -21.02 -6.85 15.87
N LEU A 266 -20.71 -5.55 15.98
CA LEU A 266 -19.93 -4.94 17.05
C LEU A 266 -20.69 -3.78 17.71
N LYS A 267 -20.03 -3.09 18.64
CA LYS A 267 -20.56 -1.87 19.26
C LYS A 267 -20.62 -0.71 18.23
N PRO A 268 -21.56 0.24 18.36
CA PRO A 268 -21.73 1.34 17.40
C PRO A 268 -20.47 2.19 17.16
N GLU A 269 -19.59 2.31 18.15
CA GLU A 269 -18.34 3.05 18.04
C GLU A 269 -17.35 2.39 17.06
N CYS A 270 -17.56 1.12 16.71
CA CYS A 270 -16.72 0.41 15.74
C CYS A 270 -17.11 0.71 14.28
N ASN A 271 -18.19 1.47 14.04
CA ASN A 271 -18.59 1.93 12.71
C ASN A 271 -17.52 2.85 12.08
N GLY A 272 -17.53 2.95 10.75
CA GLY A 272 -16.62 3.81 9.99
C GLY A 272 -15.54 2.99 9.29
N TRP A 273 -14.29 3.45 9.35
CA TRP A 273 -13.16 2.82 8.67
C TRP A 273 -12.77 1.46 9.27
N GLN A 274 -12.67 0.47 8.39
CA GLN A 274 -12.26 -0.90 8.72
C GLN A 274 -11.03 -1.30 7.90
N VAL A 275 -9.97 -1.78 8.56
CA VAL A 275 -8.77 -2.35 7.94
C VAL A 275 -9.08 -3.68 7.27
N ILE A 276 -8.73 -3.79 6.00
CA ILE A 276 -8.78 -4.99 5.17
C ILE A 276 -7.39 -5.18 4.59
N ASP A 277 -6.64 -6.16 5.09
CA ASP A 277 -5.34 -6.49 4.53
C ASP A 277 -5.46 -7.75 3.64
N PRO A 278 -5.34 -7.60 2.32
CA PRO A 278 -5.33 -8.72 1.37
C PRO A 278 -3.96 -9.40 1.26
N THR A 279 -2.92 -8.88 1.91
CA THR A 279 -1.58 -9.47 1.88
C THR A 279 -1.59 -10.78 2.68
N PRO A 280 -1.10 -11.91 2.11
CA PRO A 280 -1.16 -13.19 2.80
C PRO A 280 -0.06 -13.31 3.87
N GLN A 281 -0.26 -12.65 5.00
CA GLN A 281 0.66 -12.64 6.14
C GLN A 281 0.24 -13.68 7.18
N GLU A 282 -1.01 -13.60 7.65
CA GLU A 282 -1.57 -14.50 8.66
C GLU A 282 -2.85 -15.18 8.20
N LYS A 283 -3.13 -16.36 8.78
CA LYS A 283 -4.37 -17.08 8.53
C LYS A 283 -5.43 -16.73 9.56
N SER A 284 -6.53 -16.14 9.11
CA SER A 284 -7.73 -15.96 9.91
C SER A 284 -8.75 -17.05 9.60
N GLU A 285 -9.17 -17.79 10.63
CA GLU A 285 -10.13 -18.92 10.49
C GLU A 285 -9.69 -19.97 9.43
N GLY A 286 -8.37 -20.17 9.27
CA GLY A 286 -7.78 -21.15 8.35
C GLY A 286 -7.52 -20.66 6.92
N ALA A 287 -7.88 -19.41 6.60
CA ALA A 287 -7.65 -18.80 5.30
C ALA A 287 -6.78 -17.53 5.41
N PHE A 288 -5.93 -17.27 4.42
CA PHE A 288 -5.15 -16.04 4.27
C PHE A 288 -6.07 -14.86 3.94
N CYS A 289 -6.65 -14.29 4.97
CA CYS A 289 -7.45 -13.08 4.94
C CYS A 289 -7.30 -12.34 6.27
N CYS A 290 -7.37 -11.01 6.22
CA CYS A 290 -7.27 -10.17 7.40
C CYS A 290 -8.30 -9.04 7.34
N GLY A 291 -9.06 -8.89 8.41
CA GLY A 291 -10.12 -7.92 8.57
C GLY A 291 -11.51 -8.41 8.11
N PRO A 292 -12.52 -7.52 8.13
CA PRO A 292 -12.44 -6.09 8.45
C PRO A 292 -12.23 -5.81 9.96
N ALA A 293 -11.14 -5.13 10.32
CA ALA A 293 -10.84 -4.71 11.70
C ALA A 293 -11.17 -3.23 11.90
N SER A 294 -11.93 -2.86 12.94
CA SER A 294 -12.32 -1.47 13.15
C SER A 294 -11.12 -0.60 13.55
N VAL A 295 -10.83 0.45 12.79
CA VAL A 295 -9.72 1.39 13.10
C VAL A 295 -9.90 2.00 14.49
N ASN A 296 -11.14 2.30 14.89
CA ASN A 296 -11.42 2.80 16.22
C ASN A 296 -11.14 1.76 17.32
N ALA A 297 -11.41 0.48 17.08
CA ALA A 297 -11.05 -0.58 18.02
C ALA A 297 -9.53 -0.71 18.15
N ILE A 298 -8.78 -0.57 17.05
CA ILE A 298 -7.32 -0.55 17.05
C ILE A 298 -6.79 0.62 17.90
N LYS A 299 -7.29 1.84 17.68
CA LYS A 299 -6.89 3.01 18.47
C LYS A 299 -7.06 2.83 19.97
N ASN A 300 -8.15 2.19 20.36
CA ASN A 300 -8.51 1.98 21.76
C ASN A 300 -7.89 0.73 22.39
N GLY A 301 -7.16 -0.11 21.62
CA GLY A 301 -6.60 -1.35 22.14
C GLY A 301 -7.63 -2.43 22.43
N ASP A 302 -8.80 -2.35 21.78
CA ASP A 302 -9.92 -3.29 21.93
C ASP A 302 -9.74 -4.52 21.01
N VAL A 303 -8.64 -5.26 21.22
CA VAL A 303 -8.17 -6.34 20.32
C VAL A 303 -9.02 -7.61 20.32
N ASN A 304 -9.98 -7.77 21.23
CA ASN A 304 -10.93 -8.90 21.21
C ASN A 304 -12.04 -8.75 20.16
N THR A 305 -12.09 -7.61 19.46
CA THR A 305 -13.09 -7.34 18.44
C THR A 305 -12.81 -8.14 17.18
N LYS A 306 -13.89 -8.66 16.56
CA LYS A 306 -13.77 -9.25 15.23
C LYS A 306 -13.57 -8.15 14.19
N TYR A 307 -12.78 -8.34 13.15
CA TYR A 307 -11.91 -9.47 12.85
C TYR A 307 -10.45 -9.03 13.00
N ASP A 308 -9.57 -9.95 13.39
CA ASP A 308 -8.10 -9.81 13.29
C ASP A 308 -7.49 -8.57 13.97
N ALA A 309 -8.22 -7.96 14.91
CA ALA A 309 -7.77 -6.78 15.64
C ALA A 309 -6.44 -6.95 16.40
N PRO A 310 -6.09 -8.12 16.98
CA PRO A 310 -4.78 -8.30 17.62
C PRO A 310 -3.61 -8.12 16.65
N PHE A 311 -3.75 -8.69 15.44
CA PHE A 311 -2.72 -8.63 14.41
C PHE A 311 -2.54 -7.19 13.90
N VAL A 312 -3.63 -6.54 13.50
CA VAL A 312 -3.60 -5.14 13.04
C VAL A 312 -3.10 -4.19 14.13
N PHE A 313 -3.45 -4.44 15.40
CA PHE A 313 -2.95 -3.64 16.51
C PHE A 313 -1.43 -3.79 16.68
N ALA A 314 -0.90 -5.01 16.61
CA ALA A 314 0.53 -5.26 16.68
C ALA A 314 1.28 -4.57 15.55
N GLU A 315 0.76 -4.60 14.31
CA GLU A 315 1.40 -3.96 13.15
C GLU A 315 1.69 -2.46 13.33
N VAL A 316 0.89 -1.78 14.14
CA VAL A 316 1.03 -0.34 14.41
C VAL A 316 1.55 -0.02 15.82
N ASN A 317 1.39 -0.89 16.81
CA ASN A 317 1.73 -0.57 18.21
C ASN A 317 2.89 -1.40 18.79
N ALA A 318 3.46 -2.39 18.08
CA ALA A 318 4.44 -3.26 18.71
C ALA A 318 5.71 -2.51 19.18
N ASP A 319 6.16 -2.86 20.40
CA ASP A 319 7.44 -2.41 20.93
C ASP A 319 8.56 -3.23 20.26
N VAL A 320 9.65 -2.58 19.86
CA VAL A 320 10.80 -3.27 19.25
C VAL A 320 11.92 -3.40 20.25
N VAL A 321 12.38 -4.61 20.50
CA VAL A 321 13.56 -4.87 21.33
C VAL A 321 14.70 -5.34 20.44
N LYS A 322 15.80 -4.59 20.45
CA LYS A 322 17.00 -4.91 19.70
C LYS A 322 17.99 -5.64 20.58
N TRP A 323 18.41 -6.82 20.13
CA TRP A 323 19.37 -7.67 20.79
C TRP A 323 20.65 -7.79 19.97
N ILE A 324 21.79 -7.72 20.64
CA ILE A 324 23.11 -8.01 20.06
C ILE A 324 23.51 -9.42 20.48
N LYS A 325 23.74 -10.28 19.50
CA LYS A 325 24.27 -11.63 19.70
C LYS A 325 25.78 -11.61 19.58
N LYS A 326 26.46 -11.87 20.70
CA LYS A 326 27.92 -11.90 20.79
C LYS A 326 28.48 -13.21 20.23
N SER A 327 29.73 -13.17 19.78
CA SER A 327 30.47 -14.33 19.28
C SER A 327 30.61 -15.48 20.27
N ASN A 328 30.58 -15.20 21.58
CA ASN A 328 30.56 -16.20 22.65
C ASN A 328 29.20 -16.89 22.87
N GLY A 329 28.17 -16.52 22.09
CA GLY A 329 26.83 -17.09 22.13
C GLY A 329 25.84 -16.37 23.07
N THR A 330 26.28 -15.37 23.86
CA THR A 330 25.38 -14.60 24.72
C THR A 330 24.63 -13.52 23.94
N THR A 331 23.47 -13.11 24.45
CA THR A 331 22.67 -12.01 23.90
C THR A 331 22.56 -10.87 24.91
N GLU A 332 22.83 -9.66 24.47
CA GLU A 332 22.69 -8.43 25.25
C GLU A 332 21.63 -7.53 24.63
N LYS A 333 20.81 -6.90 25.46
CA LYS A 333 19.82 -5.92 24.99
C LYS A 333 20.55 -4.64 24.60
N ALA A 334 20.40 -4.20 23.35
CA ALA A 334 20.94 -2.91 22.90
C ALA A 334 20.01 -1.77 23.31
N TYR A 335 18.74 -1.82 22.89
CA TYR A 335 17.74 -0.83 23.26
C TYR A 335 16.32 -1.40 23.08
N THR A 336 15.34 -0.73 23.70
CA THR A 336 13.93 -0.87 23.37
C THR A 336 13.48 0.40 22.69
N GLU A 337 12.72 0.26 21.62
CA GLU A 337 12.10 1.37 20.92
C GLU A 337 10.59 1.15 20.88
N THR A 338 9.85 2.04 21.53
CA THR A 338 8.39 1.94 21.67
C THR A 338 7.66 2.86 20.70
N THR A 339 8.36 3.75 20.00
CA THR A 339 7.73 4.86 19.24
C THR A 339 7.90 4.78 17.72
N ILE A 340 8.71 3.83 17.21
CA ILE A 340 9.03 3.80 15.78
C ILE A 340 8.04 3.01 14.93
N VAL A 341 7.31 2.06 15.52
CA VAL A 341 6.35 1.21 14.80
C VAL A 341 5.04 1.96 14.63
N GLY A 342 4.43 1.83 13.45
CA GLY A 342 3.13 2.44 13.21
C GLY A 342 3.19 3.93 12.90
N MET A 343 4.22 4.39 12.18
CA MET A 343 4.47 5.82 11.99
C MET A 343 4.05 6.34 10.62
N MET A 344 3.74 7.63 10.55
CA MET A 344 3.39 8.34 9.31
C MET A 344 2.33 7.60 8.49
N ILE A 345 1.32 7.03 9.15
CA ILE A 345 0.28 6.24 8.48
C ILE A 345 -0.43 7.17 7.50
N SER A 346 -0.35 6.84 6.22
CA SER A 346 -0.61 7.78 5.13
C SER A 346 -1.66 7.25 4.17
N THR A 347 -2.53 8.16 3.72
CA THR A 347 -3.45 7.93 2.60
C THR A 347 -3.53 9.18 1.73
N LYS A 348 -4.16 9.06 0.56
CA LYS A 348 -4.35 10.20 -0.35
C LYS A 348 -5.47 11.08 0.22
N ALA A 349 -5.22 12.38 0.31
CA ALA A 349 -6.22 13.35 0.74
C ALA A 349 -7.42 13.42 -0.22
N VAL A 350 -8.61 13.65 0.33
CA VAL A 350 -9.85 13.83 -0.42
C VAL A 350 -9.71 14.97 -1.44
N GLY A 351 -9.91 14.66 -2.72
CA GLY A 351 -9.90 15.65 -3.81
C GLY A 351 -8.53 16.26 -4.14
N LYS A 352 -7.44 15.86 -3.46
CA LYS A 352 -6.11 16.45 -3.63
C LYS A 352 -5.04 15.39 -3.84
N ASP A 353 -3.94 15.78 -4.50
CA ASP A 353 -2.74 14.94 -4.69
C ASP A 353 -1.72 15.15 -3.56
N GLU A 354 -2.23 15.27 -2.34
CA GLU A 354 -1.47 15.48 -1.11
C GLU A 354 -1.56 14.24 -0.22
N ARG A 355 -0.56 14.08 0.64
CA ARG A 355 -0.56 13.07 1.70
C ARG A 355 -1.43 13.55 2.85
N GLU A 356 -2.39 12.73 3.25
CA GLU A 356 -3.09 12.87 4.52
C GLU A 356 -2.45 11.91 5.53
N ASP A 357 -1.98 12.46 6.65
CA ASP A 357 -1.48 11.68 7.77
C ASP A 357 -2.65 11.30 8.69
N ILE A 358 -2.92 10.00 8.77
CA ILE A 358 -3.99 9.40 9.55
C ILE A 358 -3.47 8.58 10.74
N THR A 359 -2.21 8.76 11.15
CA THR A 359 -1.62 8.05 12.30
C THR A 359 -2.46 8.21 13.56
N HIS A 360 -2.99 9.42 13.76
CA HIS A 360 -3.86 9.78 14.88
C HIS A 360 -5.21 9.03 14.89
N LEU A 361 -5.61 8.37 13.80
CA LEU A 361 -6.79 7.49 13.77
C LEU A 361 -6.48 6.08 14.28
N TYR A 362 -5.22 5.64 14.22
CA TYR A 362 -4.79 4.31 14.64
C TYR A 362 -4.22 4.28 16.06
N LYS A 363 -3.63 5.40 16.52
CA LYS A 363 -2.92 5.47 17.79
C LYS A 363 -3.12 6.82 18.45
N TYR A 364 -2.99 6.84 19.77
CA TYR A 364 -2.83 8.08 20.51
C TYR A 364 -1.40 8.62 20.35
N PRO A 365 -1.13 9.90 20.63
CA PRO A 365 0.21 10.46 20.54
C PRO A 365 1.21 9.67 21.39
N GLU A 366 2.38 9.36 20.81
CA GLU A 366 3.43 8.62 21.50
C GLU A 366 3.81 9.28 22.83
N ASN A 367 4.02 8.48 23.88
CA ASN A 367 4.29 8.90 25.25
C ASN A 367 3.11 9.59 25.98
N SER A 368 1.89 9.59 25.41
CA SER A 368 0.71 10.05 26.14
C SER A 368 0.19 8.97 27.11
N LYS A 369 -0.62 9.37 28.09
CA LYS A 369 -1.23 8.40 29.03
C LYS A 369 -2.17 7.46 28.31
N GLU A 370 -2.93 7.99 27.35
CA GLU A 370 -3.91 7.29 26.53
C GLU A 370 -3.27 6.24 25.62
N GLU A 371 -2.10 6.53 25.03
CA GLU A 371 -1.30 5.55 24.29
C GLU A 371 -0.97 4.37 25.19
N ARG A 372 -0.36 4.63 26.35
CA ARG A 372 0.05 3.54 27.23
C ARG A 372 -1.11 2.80 27.87
N GLU A 373 -2.24 3.44 28.10
CA GLU A 373 -3.48 2.81 28.53
C GLU A 373 -4.08 1.90 27.43
N SER A 374 -4.09 2.35 26.18
CA SER A 374 -4.50 1.56 25.02
C SER A 374 -3.60 0.32 24.84
N PHE A 375 -2.28 0.50 24.89
CA PHE A 375 -1.33 -0.60 24.86
C PHE A 375 -1.53 -1.56 26.03
N LYS A 376 -1.68 -1.05 27.27
CA LYS A 376 -1.92 -1.89 28.45
C LYS A 376 -3.22 -2.67 28.32
N ARG A 377 -4.28 -2.07 27.77
CA ARG A 377 -5.55 -2.76 27.50
C ARG A 377 -5.33 -3.94 26.57
N ALA A 378 -4.62 -3.73 25.45
CA ALA A 378 -4.23 -4.79 24.53
C ALA A 378 -3.33 -5.86 25.21
N ASN A 379 -2.35 -5.45 26.01
CA ASN A 379 -1.36 -6.33 26.62
C ASN A 379 -1.88 -7.14 27.82
N HIS A 380 -2.81 -6.60 28.63
CA HIS A 380 -3.45 -7.35 29.72
C HIS A 380 -4.24 -8.56 29.19
N MET A 381 -4.56 -8.55 27.90
CA MET A 381 -5.22 -9.64 27.18
C MET A 381 -4.24 -10.66 26.58
N ASN A 382 -2.92 -10.35 26.49
CA ASN A 382 -1.88 -11.20 25.88
C ASN A 382 -0.85 -11.84 26.87
N LYS A 383 -1.02 -11.67 28.19
CA LYS A 383 -0.18 -12.32 29.25
C LYS A 383 1.34 -12.22 29.04
N LEU A 384 1.85 -11.10 28.51
CA LEU A 384 3.29 -10.85 28.42
C LEU A 384 3.69 -9.79 29.46
N GLY A 385 4.53 -10.21 30.40
CA GLY A 385 4.92 -9.43 31.57
C GLY A 385 5.57 -8.10 31.19
N CYS A 386 5.27 -7.06 31.98
CA CYS A 386 6.03 -5.82 31.98
C CYS A 386 7.50 -6.16 32.24
N ARG A 387 8.35 -6.01 31.22
CA ARG A 387 9.79 -6.01 31.43
C ARG A 387 10.18 -4.59 31.79
N ASP A 388 10.72 -4.43 32.98
CA ASP A 388 11.18 -3.15 33.51
C ASP A 388 12.06 -2.43 32.49
N ASP A 389 11.81 -1.12 32.38
CA ASP A 389 12.59 -0.21 31.57
C ASP A 389 13.89 0.08 32.33
N PRO A 390 15.06 -0.38 31.86
CA PRO A 390 16.31 0.11 32.43
C PRO A 390 16.43 1.56 31.98
N SER A 391 16.26 2.48 32.92
CA SER A 391 16.64 3.86 32.78
C SER A 391 18.12 3.94 32.38
N SER A 392 18.42 3.98 31.10
CA SER A 392 19.76 4.26 30.64
C SER A 392 19.84 5.77 30.43
N ASP A 393 20.35 6.44 31.47
CA ASP A 393 20.83 7.81 31.42
C ASP A 393 22.08 7.82 30.50
N GLU A 394 21.87 7.57 29.21
CA GLU A 394 22.94 7.32 28.25
C GLU A 394 23.53 8.65 27.82
N LYS A 395 24.58 9.02 28.55
CA LYS A 395 25.46 10.14 28.24
C LYS A 395 26.07 10.01 26.83
N LEU A 396 26.15 8.81 26.24
CA LEU A 396 26.55 8.63 24.83
C LEU A 396 25.33 8.51 23.92
N LYS A 397 25.24 9.35 22.88
CA LYS A 397 24.12 9.32 21.92
C LYS A 397 24.63 9.29 20.48
N ILE A 398 23.98 8.49 19.64
CA ILE A 398 24.32 8.36 18.21
C ILE A 398 23.15 8.84 17.37
N LYS A 399 23.44 9.64 16.34
CA LYS A 399 22.47 10.06 15.32
C LYS A 399 23.06 9.93 13.93
N ILE A 400 22.34 9.29 13.02
CA ILE A 400 22.75 9.18 11.61
C ILE A 400 22.16 10.34 10.82
N LYS A 401 23.02 11.16 10.20
CA LYS A 401 22.64 12.20 9.22
C LYS A 401 23.10 11.79 7.82
N VAL A 402 22.47 12.34 6.80
CA VAL A 402 22.83 12.08 5.40
C VAL A 402 22.89 13.38 4.61
N SER A 403 23.72 13.43 3.58
CA SER A 403 23.74 14.53 2.62
C SER A 403 22.40 14.67 1.87
N PRO A 404 21.99 15.88 1.44
CA PRO A 404 20.68 16.11 0.81
C PRO A 404 20.50 15.45 -0.58
N ASP A 405 21.58 15.20 -1.34
CA ASP A 405 21.51 14.75 -2.74
C ASP A 405 21.61 13.22 -2.92
N MET A 406 20.75 12.45 -2.24
CA MET A 406 20.74 10.98 -2.27
C MET A 406 19.98 10.43 -3.47
N ASN A 407 20.40 10.79 -4.68
CA ASN A 407 19.75 10.33 -5.90
C ASN A 407 20.33 8.98 -6.35
N LYS A 408 19.47 8.11 -6.90
CA LYS A 408 19.91 6.86 -7.51
C LYS A 408 20.89 7.14 -8.64
N GLY A 409 22.07 6.51 -8.58
CA GLY A 409 23.14 6.72 -9.56
C GLY A 409 24.29 7.58 -9.04
N ASN A 410 24.11 8.28 -7.92
CA ASN A 410 25.12 9.16 -7.34
C ASN A 410 25.83 8.55 -6.14
N ASP A 411 27.04 9.03 -5.90
CA ASP A 411 27.74 8.87 -4.64
C ASP A 411 27.19 9.86 -3.60
N PHE A 412 27.09 9.44 -2.34
CA PHE A 412 26.61 10.31 -1.25
C PHE A 412 27.28 9.98 0.08
N ASP A 413 27.20 10.91 1.04
CA ASP A 413 27.83 10.76 2.36
C ASP A 413 26.79 10.57 3.46
N VAL A 414 27.05 9.62 4.34
CA VAL A 414 26.35 9.46 5.61
C VAL A 414 27.28 9.84 6.75
N PHE A 415 26.73 10.35 7.84
CA PHE A 415 27.47 10.87 8.97
C PHE A 415 26.95 10.27 10.27
N ALA A 416 27.82 9.56 10.99
CA ALA A 416 27.59 9.20 12.37
C ALA A 416 27.92 10.42 13.25
N MET A 417 26.91 10.98 13.91
CA MET A 417 27.04 12.05 14.89
C MET A 417 27.03 11.40 16.27
N ILE A 418 28.16 11.41 16.96
CA ILE A 418 28.33 10.76 18.26
C ILE A 418 28.53 11.85 19.30
N LYS A 419 27.54 12.00 20.19
CA LYS A 419 27.59 12.96 21.29
C LYS A 419 28.10 12.27 22.55
N ASN A 420 29.17 12.81 23.12
CA ASN A 420 29.67 12.47 24.44
C ASN A 420 29.10 13.46 25.47
N GLY A 421 28.27 12.97 26.38
CA GLY A 421 27.69 13.70 27.51
C GLY A 421 28.43 13.48 28.83
N PHE A 422 29.53 12.72 28.82
CA PHE A 422 30.45 12.65 29.95
C PHE A 422 31.29 13.93 30.03
N SER A 423 31.67 14.31 31.25
CA SER A 423 32.64 15.38 31.53
C SER A 423 34.09 14.96 31.23
N GLU A 424 34.28 13.68 30.88
CA GLU A 424 35.57 13.07 30.61
C GLU A 424 35.64 12.59 29.15
N GLU A 425 36.86 12.45 28.68
CA GLU A 425 37.14 11.85 27.38
C GLU A 425 36.74 10.37 27.41
N GLN A 426 36.08 9.91 26.35
CA GLN A 426 35.67 8.50 26.23
C GLN A 426 36.33 7.88 25.00
N THR A 427 36.78 6.63 25.12
CA THR A 427 37.33 5.87 24.00
C THR A 427 36.39 4.74 23.61
N CYS A 428 36.05 4.68 22.33
CA CYS A 428 35.11 3.69 21.79
C CYS A 428 35.68 2.98 20.56
N HIS A 429 35.24 1.74 20.31
CA HIS A 429 35.34 1.11 19.00
C HIS A 429 34.08 1.43 18.20
N LEU A 430 34.25 1.82 16.94
CA LEU A 430 33.16 2.24 16.06
C LEU A 430 33.14 1.38 14.80
N LEU A 431 31.95 0.93 14.42
CA LEU A 431 31.68 0.31 13.13
C LEU A 431 30.47 1.02 12.48
N ILE A 432 30.68 1.63 11.31
CA ILE A 432 29.63 2.15 10.45
C ILE A 432 29.51 1.23 9.25
N MET A 433 28.29 0.84 8.92
CA MET A 433 28.02 -0.16 7.89
C MET A 433 26.79 0.21 7.09
N ALA A 434 26.87 0.09 5.77
CA ALA A 434 25.77 0.35 4.85
C ALA A 434 25.53 -0.91 4.00
N ARG A 435 24.27 -1.33 3.90
CA ARG A 435 23.83 -2.48 3.10
C ARG A 435 22.61 -2.12 2.27
N THR A 436 22.50 -2.70 1.08
CA THR A 436 21.22 -2.61 0.34
C THR A 436 20.13 -3.35 1.11
N MET A 437 18.88 -2.98 0.92
CA MET A 437 17.77 -3.57 1.65
C MET A 437 16.52 -3.61 0.78
N SER A 438 15.68 -4.64 0.92
CA SER A 438 14.32 -4.65 0.37
C SER A 438 13.34 -3.95 1.31
N TYR A 439 12.18 -3.54 0.81
CA TYR A 439 11.21 -2.82 1.65
C TYR A 439 10.68 -3.64 2.85
N ASN A 440 10.71 -4.98 2.78
CA ASN A 440 10.34 -5.87 3.89
C ASN A 440 11.50 -6.18 4.86
N GLY A 441 12.61 -5.42 4.80
CA GLY A 441 13.68 -5.49 5.78
C GLY A 441 14.77 -6.54 5.51
N ILE A 442 14.72 -7.26 4.39
CA ILE A 442 15.78 -8.23 4.03
C ILE A 442 17.03 -7.46 3.62
N LEU A 443 18.13 -7.70 4.34
CA LEU A 443 19.43 -7.09 4.05
C LEU A 443 20.11 -7.80 2.87
N GLY A 444 20.60 -7.00 1.94
CA GLY A 444 21.50 -7.40 0.89
C GLY A 444 22.97 -7.25 1.27
N PRO A 445 23.88 -7.33 0.28
CA PRO A 445 25.31 -7.14 0.47
C PRO A 445 25.71 -5.76 1.01
N GLU A 446 26.91 -5.71 1.59
CA GLU A 446 27.56 -4.48 2.03
C GLU A 446 27.91 -3.59 0.84
N CYS A 447 27.53 -2.32 0.92
CA CYS A 447 27.91 -1.30 -0.05
C CYS A 447 28.97 -0.32 0.49
N ALA A 448 29.10 -0.18 1.81
CA ALA A 448 30.19 0.58 2.42
C ALA A 448 30.40 0.17 3.89
N LYS A 449 31.65 0.23 4.34
CA LYS A 449 32.03 -0.03 5.74
C LYS A 449 33.14 0.92 6.16
N LYS A 450 33.08 1.35 7.43
CA LYS A 450 34.18 2.04 8.11
C LYS A 450 34.27 1.54 9.54
N GLU A 451 35.45 1.07 9.91
CA GLU A 451 35.74 0.54 11.23
C GLU A 451 36.91 1.30 11.86
N MET A 452 36.78 1.67 13.13
CA MET A 452 37.78 2.41 13.89
C MET A 452 37.91 1.81 15.28
N HIS A 453 38.99 1.05 15.52
CA HIS A 453 39.25 0.36 16.79
C HIS A 453 39.43 1.29 18.00
N SER A 454 39.84 2.53 17.77
CA SER A 454 39.92 3.57 18.79
C SER A 454 39.41 4.90 18.23
N VAL A 455 38.29 5.36 18.78
CA VAL A 455 37.71 6.68 18.53
C VAL A 455 37.66 7.43 19.87
N THR A 456 38.46 8.47 19.98
CA THR A 456 38.42 9.41 21.10
C THR A 456 37.26 10.39 20.93
N LEU A 457 36.41 10.50 21.95
CA LEU A 457 35.29 11.42 22.02
C LEU A 457 35.55 12.46 23.10
N GLU A 458 35.72 13.72 22.70
CA GLU A 458 36.00 14.82 23.63
C GLU A 458 34.82 15.03 24.60
N PRO A 459 35.10 15.44 25.86
CA PRO A 459 34.07 15.74 26.85
C PRO A 459 32.98 16.68 26.32
N LEU A 460 31.72 16.40 26.66
CA LEU A 460 30.56 17.28 26.40
C LEU A 460 30.44 17.75 24.93
N SER A 461 30.96 16.99 23.98
CA SER A 461 31.10 17.36 22.58
C SER A 461 30.36 16.40 21.64
N GLU A 462 30.22 16.78 20.37
CA GLU A 462 29.72 15.91 19.31
C GLU A 462 30.80 15.71 18.24
N LYS A 463 31.13 14.45 17.95
CA LYS A 463 32.07 14.06 16.90
C LYS A 463 31.31 13.61 15.66
N LYS A 464 31.71 14.13 14.51
CA LYS A 464 31.14 13.77 13.19
C LYS A 464 32.08 12.85 12.44
N ILE A 465 31.61 11.66 12.08
CA ILE A 465 32.40 10.67 11.33
C ILE A 465 31.70 10.34 10.01
N PRO A 466 32.31 10.66 8.85
CA PRO A 466 31.72 10.40 7.55
C PRO A 466 31.99 8.96 7.06
N LEU A 467 31.03 8.42 6.30
CA LEU A 467 31.15 7.25 5.45
C LEU A 467 30.61 7.60 4.06
N ARG A 468 31.44 7.50 3.04
CA ARG A 468 31.07 7.68 1.63
C ARG A 468 30.48 6.38 1.10
N ILE A 469 29.29 6.45 0.51
CA ILE A 469 28.64 5.34 -0.19
C ILE A 469 28.73 5.64 -1.68
N SER A 470 29.46 4.82 -2.43
CA SER A 470 29.63 5.00 -3.87
C SER A 470 28.63 4.18 -4.69
N TYR A 471 28.13 4.75 -5.78
CA TYR A 471 27.29 4.06 -6.78
C TYR A 471 27.90 2.75 -7.24
N ALA A 472 29.21 2.71 -7.45
CA ALA A 472 29.91 1.51 -7.88
C ALA A 472 29.70 0.32 -6.93
N ASN A 473 29.50 0.56 -5.62
CA ASN A 473 29.38 -0.50 -4.63
C ASN A 473 27.94 -0.98 -4.44
N TYR A 474 26.94 -0.12 -4.67
CA TYR A 474 25.53 -0.52 -4.48
C TYR A 474 24.80 -0.86 -5.78
N ARG A 475 25.29 -0.44 -6.96
CA ARG A 475 24.56 -0.55 -8.23
C ARG A 475 24.08 -1.97 -8.58
N ASP A 476 24.87 -3.00 -8.27
CA ASP A 476 24.61 -4.38 -8.68
C ASP A 476 23.68 -5.11 -7.71
N HIS A 477 23.46 -4.54 -6.52
CA HIS A 477 22.74 -5.16 -5.41
C HIS A 477 21.55 -4.32 -4.90
N LEU A 478 21.38 -3.11 -5.43
CA LEU A 478 20.24 -2.26 -5.12
C LEU A 478 19.01 -2.82 -5.86
N ASN A 479 18.03 -3.26 -5.09
CA ASN A 479 16.74 -3.71 -5.63
C ASN A 479 15.82 -2.51 -5.93
N ASP A 480 14.63 -2.81 -6.44
CA ASP A 480 13.68 -1.80 -6.90
C ASP A 480 13.01 -1.01 -5.77
N SER A 481 13.21 -1.41 -4.51
CA SER A 481 12.80 -0.62 -3.35
C SER A 481 13.70 0.61 -3.14
N ASN A 482 14.87 0.68 -3.79
CA ASN A 482 15.82 1.80 -3.66
C ASN A 482 16.26 2.09 -2.22
N LEU A 483 16.29 1.09 -1.33
CA LEU A 483 16.62 1.27 0.09
C LEU A 483 18.04 0.82 0.42
N ILE A 484 18.70 1.60 1.26
CA ILE A 484 19.97 1.27 1.91
C ILE A 484 19.80 1.46 3.41
N LYS A 485 20.10 0.42 4.19
CA LYS A 485 20.15 0.50 5.66
C LYS A 485 21.56 0.89 6.09
N VAL A 486 21.67 1.90 6.93
CA VAL A 486 22.91 2.30 7.60
C VAL A 486 22.80 1.95 9.08
N GLN A 487 23.82 1.28 9.60
CA GLN A 487 23.93 0.88 10.99
C GLN A 487 25.23 1.44 11.56
N VAL A 488 25.16 2.00 12.77
CA VAL A 488 26.30 2.49 13.52
C VAL A 488 26.37 1.74 14.84
N PHE A 489 27.41 0.94 15.01
CA PHE A 489 27.73 0.25 16.25
C PHE A 489 28.84 1.02 16.96
N LEU A 490 28.63 1.31 18.24
CA LEU A 490 29.63 1.92 19.10
C LEU A 490 29.80 1.05 20.33
N GLN A 491 31.00 0.52 20.54
CA GLN A 491 31.35 -0.20 21.75
C GLN A 491 32.17 0.71 22.65
N HIS A 492 31.65 1.00 23.84
CA HIS A 492 32.40 1.75 24.84
C HIS A 492 33.45 0.84 25.49
N LEU A 493 34.74 1.15 25.34
CA LEU A 493 35.81 0.22 25.71
C LEU A 493 35.96 0.03 27.22
N GLN A 494 35.59 1.02 28.04
CA GLN A 494 35.73 0.92 29.50
C GLN A 494 34.63 0.06 30.11
N SER A 495 33.37 0.27 29.70
CA SER A 495 32.22 -0.47 30.24
C SER A 495 31.86 -1.72 29.45
N GLN A 496 32.41 -1.88 28.24
CA GLN A 496 32.06 -2.93 27.27
C GLN A 496 30.60 -2.90 26.79
N PHE A 497 29.89 -1.79 27.02
CA PHE A 497 28.52 -1.59 26.55
C PHE A 497 28.49 -1.27 25.05
N PHE A 498 27.45 -1.74 24.38
CA PHE A 498 27.22 -1.51 22.96
C PHE A 498 26.03 -0.58 22.73
N PHE A 499 26.20 0.36 21.82
CA PHE A 499 25.17 1.25 21.34
C PHE A 499 24.95 0.99 19.85
N LEU A 500 23.69 0.99 19.43
CA LEU A 500 23.29 0.79 18.04
C LEU A 500 22.37 1.92 17.61
N SER A 501 22.65 2.50 16.44
CA SER A 501 21.73 3.41 15.75
C SER A 501 21.56 2.95 14.31
N GLU A 502 20.33 3.00 13.82
CA GLU A 502 19.98 2.55 12.47
C GLU A 502 19.22 3.64 11.72
N ARG A 503 19.40 3.70 10.40
CA ARG A 503 18.63 4.60 9.53
C ARG A 503 18.48 4.01 8.14
N ASP A 504 17.25 4.09 7.64
CA ASP A 504 16.91 3.68 6.28
C ASP A 504 16.94 4.89 5.34
N ILE A 505 17.64 4.70 4.22
CA ILE A 505 17.89 5.71 3.20
C ILE A 505 17.17 5.27 1.94
N TYR A 506 16.25 6.10 1.46
CA TYR A 506 15.59 5.92 0.18
C TYR A 506 16.29 6.74 -0.90
N LEU A 507 16.72 6.09 -1.99
CA LEU A 507 17.34 6.75 -3.13
C LEU A 507 16.28 7.18 -4.14
N LEU A 508 16.24 8.47 -4.46
CA LEU A 508 15.26 9.02 -5.38
C LEU A 508 15.53 8.57 -6.82
N ASN A 509 14.48 8.13 -7.50
CA ASN A 509 14.49 7.89 -8.95
C ASN A 509 14.48 9.23 -9.72
N PRO A 510 14.93 9.26 -10.98
CA PRO A 510 14.81 10.45 -11.83
C PRO A 510 13.35 10.79 -12.11
N GLU A 511 13.04 12.08 -12.26
CA GLU A 511 11.70 12.55 -12.61
C GLU A 511 11.33 12.18 -14.07
N ILE A 512 10.07 11.73 -14.27
CA ILE A 512 9.46 11.66 -15.59
C ILE A 512 8.78 13.00 -15.89
N LYS A 513 9.27 13.72 -16.89
CA LYS A 513 8.62 14.93 -17.39
C LYS A 513 7.52 14.55 -18.38
N ILE A 514 6.30 14.99 -18.12
CA ILE A 514 5.12 14.71 -18.93
C ILE A 514 4.58 16.03 -19.48
N ARG A 515 4.40 16.12 -20.80
CA ARG A 515 3.79 17.26 -21.49
C ARG A 515 2.59 16.81 -22.30
N ILE A 516 1.48 17.51 -22.15
CA ILE A 516 0.26 17.27 -22.93
C ILE A 516 0.24 18.23 -24.11
N LEU A 517 0.19 17.69 -25.33
CA LEU A 517 0.17 18.41 -26.59
C LEU A 517 -1.20 18.29 -27.24
N GLY A 518 -1.80 19.43 -27.57
CA GLY A 518 -3.16 19.55 -28.07
C GLY A 518 -4.16 19.97 -26.99
N GLU A 519 -5.38 20.30 -27.41
CA GLU A 519 -6.45 20.72 -26.51
C GLU A 519 -7.19 19.49 -25.96
N PRO A 520 -7.21 19.25 -24.63
CA PRO A 520 -7.85 18.08 -24.06
C PRO A 520 -9.39 18.19 -24.14
N LYS A 521 -9.99 17.44 -25.07
CA LYS A 521 -11.44 17.38 -25.31
C LYS A 521 -11.91 15.94 -25.47
N GLN A 522 -13.14 15.68 -25.06
CA GLN A 522 -13.75 14.36 -25.23
C GLN A 522 -13.74 13.93 -26.71
N PHE A 523 -13.38 12.67 -26.96
CA PHE A 523 -13.29 12.04 -28.29
C PHE A 523 -12.36 12.75 -29.29
N ARG A 524 -11.40 13.55 -28.79
CA ARG A 524 -10.38 14.21 -29.62
C ARG A 524 -9.01 13.63 -29.32
N LYS A 525 -8.24 13.35 -30.37
CA LYS A 525 -6.85 12.91 -30.24
C LYS A 525 -6.03 13.93 -29.44
N LEU A 526 -5.33 13.42 -28.42
CA LEU A 526 -4.40 14.16 -27.58
C LEU A 526 -3.04 13.44 -27.60
N VAL A 527 -1.93 14.14 -27.39
CA VAL A 527 -0.61 13.49 -27.37
C VAL A 527 0.08 13.78 -26.03
N ALA A 528 0.55 12.73 -25.36
CA ALA A 528 1.44 12.85 -24.21
C ALA A 528 2.89 12.66 -24.65
N GLU A 529 3.72 13.65 -24.41
CA GLU A 529 5.17 13.57 -24.59
C GLU A 529 5.83 13.29 -23.24
N LEU A 530 6.63 12.23 -23.20
CA LEU A 530 7.21 11.66 -21.99
C LEU A 530 8.72 11.72 -22.10
N SER A 531 9.41 12.17 -21.06
CA SER A 531 10.87 12.22 -21.08
C SER A 531 11.51 11.93 -19.73
N VAL A 532 12.64 11.22 -19.77
CA VAL A 532 13.44 10.85 -18.59
C VAL A 532 14.91 11.05 -18.93
N LYS A 533 15.66 11.69 -18.02
CA LYS A 533 17.11 11.81 -18.11
C LYS A 533 17.76 10.58 -17.49
N ASN A 534 18.74 9.97 -18.16
CA ASN A 534 19.57 8.92 -17.57
C ASN A 534 20.49 9.53 -16.48
N PRO A 535 20.28 9.22 -15.19
CA PRO A 535 21.13 9.73 -14.11
C PRO A 535 22.38 8.87 -13.90
N LEU A 536 22.47 7.69 -14.52
CA LEU A 536 23.56 6.76 -14.32
C LEU A 536 24.78 7.11 -15.19
N HIS A 537 25.95 6.69 -14.72
CA HIS A 537 27.21 6.80 -15.46
C HIS A 537 27.40 5.70 -16.54
N VAL A 538 26.35 4.94 -16.84
CA VAL A 538 26.33 3.84 -17.82
C VAL A 538 25.08 3.94 -18.72
N PRO A 539 25.13 3.43 -19.96
CA PRO A 539 23.96 3.42 -20.83
C PRO A 539 22.85 2.54 -20.27
N LEU A 540 21.61 2.92 -20.58
CA LEU A 540 20.38 2.18 -20.31
C LEU A 540 19.94 1.45 -21.57
N HIS A 541 19.65 0.17 -21.45
CA HIS A 541 19.13 -0.69 -22.52
C HIS A 541 17.68 -1.09 -22.23
N ASP A 542 17.00 -1.66 -23.23
CA ASP A 542 15.63 -2.16 -23.12
C ASP A 542 14.65 -1.15 -22.53
N CYS A 543 14.83 0.12 -22.90
CA CYS A 543 14.07 1.23 -22.35
C CYS A 543 12.61 1.19 -22.84
N ALA A 544 11.65 1.31 -21.93
CA ALA A 544 10.23 1.31 -22.25
C ALA A 544 9.43 2.25 -21.34
N PHE A 545 8.49 2.95 -21.95
CA PHE A 545 7.45 3.70 -21.25
C PHE A 545 6.15 2.91 -21.29
N THR A 546 5.57 2.69 -20.12
CA THR A 546 4.23 2.10 -19.95
C THR A 546 3.30 3.19 -19.44
N VAL A 547 2.16 3.37 -20.11
CA VAL A 547 1.22 4.46 -19.85
C VAL A 547 -0.19 3.93 -19.76
N GLU A 548 -0.92 4.43 -18.77
CA GLU A 548 -2.32 4.07 -18.55
C GLU A 548 -3.06 5.20 -17.86
N GLY A 549 -4.33 5.38 -18.19
CA GLY A 549 -5.22 6.27 -17.45
C GLY A 549 -6.67 6.00 -17.80
N ALA A 550 -7.47 5.60 -16.81
CA ALA A 550 -8.91 5.47 -16.94
C ALA A 550 -9.51 6.75 -17.54
N GLY A 551 -10.27 6.58 -18.63
CA GLY A 551 -10.88 7.67 -19.38
C GLY A 551 -9.97 8.38 -20.39
N LEU A 552 -8.64 8.16 -20.37
CA LEU A 552 -7.65 8.76 -21.28
C LEU A 552 -7.14 7.78 -22.34
N THR A 553 -7.02 6.51 -21.97
CA THR A 553 -6.49 5.41 -22.80
C THR A 553 -7.48 4.25 -22.87
N GLN A 554 -7.39 3.41 -23.91
CA GLN A 554 -8.14 2.15 -23.98
C GLN A 554 -7.25 1.02 -23.45
N GLY A 555 -7.12 0.96 -22.12
CA GLY A 555 -6.13 0.11 -21.46
C GLY A 555 -4.69 0.61 -21.64
N GLN A 556 -3.74 -0.24 -21.21
CA GLN A 556 -2.33 0.10 -21.12
C GLN A 556 -1.65 0.20 -22.51
N LYS A 557 -0.77 1.19 -22.68
CA LYS A 557 0.06 1.39 -23.86
C LYS A 557 1.54 1.31 -23.50
N ILE A 558 2.34 0.71 -24.38
CA ILE A 558 3.79 0.57 -24.19
C ILE A 558 4.53 1.16 -25.39
N ALA A 559 5.47 2.05 -25.14
CA ALA A 559 6.40 2.59 -26.14
C ALA A 559 7.80 2.14 -25.79
N ARG A 560 8.36 1.26 -26.63
CA ARG A 560 9.75 0.82 -26.52
C ARG A 560 10.67 1.81 -27.21
N VAL A 561 11.81 2.05 -26.59
CA VAL A 561 12.88 2.90 -27.10
C VAL A 561 13.92 1.96 -27.73
N PRO A 562 14.14 2.05 -29.06
CA PRO A 562 14.99 1.09 -29.75
C PRO A 562 16.48 1.25 -29.43
N GLU A 563 16.93 2.50 -29.27
CA GLU A 563 18.34 2.81 -29.03
C GLU A 563 18.65 2.91 -27.53
N PRO A 564 19.87 2.52 -27.10
CA PRO A 564 20.32 2.76 -25.74
C PRO A 564 20.33 4.26 -25.38
N VAL A 565 20.05 4.56 -24.11
CA VAL A 565 20.09 5.93 -23.59
C VAL A 565 21.42 6.15 -22.88
N GLU A 566 22.33 6.87 -23.55
CA GLU A 566 23.67 7.16 -23.02
C GLU A 566 23.67 7.95 -21.70
N PRO A 567 24.74 7.89 -20.90
CA PRO A 567 24.89 8.65 -19.66
C PRO A 567 24.59 10.14 -19.83
N GLY A 568 23.73 10.69 -18.97
CA GLY A 568 23.35 12.10 -19.01
C GLY A 568 22.39 12.51 -20.13
N ASN A 569 22.14 11.66 -21.12
CA ASN A 569 21.16 11.92 -22.18
C ASN A 569 19.72 11.77 -21.68
N THR A 570 18.80 12.39 -22.41
CA THR A 570 17.35 12.32 -22.13
C THR A 570 16.66 11.56 -23.24
N VAL A 571 15.90 10.53 -22.86
CA VAL A 571 15.01 9.83 -23.79
C VAL A 571 13.67 10.53 -23.82
N THR A 572 13.10 10.71 -25.00
CA THR A 572 11.78 11.32 -25.20
C THR A 572 10.95 10.44 -26.13
N THR A 573 9.69 10.20 -25.77
CA THR A 573 8.72 9.49 -26.61
C THR A 573 7.38 10.21 -26.60
N ARG A 574 6.53 9.90 -27.58
CA ARG A 574 5.18 10.44 -27.69
C ARG A 574 4.17 9.31 -27.73
N MET A 575 3.07 9.49 -27.03
CA MET A 575 1.96 8.56 -27.01
C MET A 575 0.65 9.26 -27.34
N ASP A 576 -0.08 8.68 -28.28
CA ASP A 576 -1.43 9.12 -28.61
C ASP A 576 -2.41 8.68 -27.52
N LEU A 577 -3.26 9.59 -27.07
CA LEU A 577 -4.36 9.39 -26.14
C LEU A 577 -5.69 9.65 -26.86
N MET A 578 -6.76 9.03 -26.37
CA MET A 578 -8.12 9.25 -26.87
C MET A 578 -9.06 9.37 -25.67
N PRO A 579 -9.19 10.58 -25.10
CA PRO A 579 -10.04 10.80 -23.95
C PRO A 579 -11.50 10.50 -24.26
N ARG A 580 -12.17 9.74 -23.40
CA ARG A 580 -13.57 9.30 -23.57
C ARG A 580 -14.52 9.93 -22.57
N TRP A 581 -14.03 10.41 -21.44
CA TRP A 581 -14.84 10.95 -20.36
C TRP A 581 -14.41 12.38 -20.05
N PRO A 582 -15.36 13.30 -19.81
CA PRO A 582 -15.04 14.65 -19.36
C PRO A 582 -14.51 14.63 -17.92
N GLY A 583 -13.98 15.77 -17.47
CA GLY A 583 -13.54 15.97 -16.09
C GLY A 583 -12.07 15.65 -15.86
N LEU A 584 -11.70 15.52 -14.58
CA LEU A 584 -10.32 15.30 -14.15
C LEU A 584 -9.95 13.82 -14.25
N HIS A 585 -8.88 13.53 -14.96
CA HIS A 585 -8.27 12.20 -15.07
C HIS A 585 -6.78 12.27 -14.78
N LYS A 586 -6.18 11.13 -14.43
CA LYS A 586 -4.74 11.03 -14.20
C LYS A 586 -4.10 10.12 -15.26
N LEU A 587 -3.07 10.61 -15.92
CA LEU A 587 -2.21 9.80 -16.77
C LEU A 587 -1.09 9.25 -15.90
N VAL A 588 -1.01 7.93 -15.74
CA VAL A 588 0.01 7.24 -14.97
C VAL A 588 1.08 6.69 -15.92
N VAL A 589 2.34 6.90 -15.57
CA VAL A 589 3.49 6.55 -16.40
C VAL A 589 4.51 5.79 -15.58
N ASN A 590 5.05 4.74 -16.17
CA ASN A 590 6.17 3.97 -15.67
C ASN A 590 7.26 3.90 -16.74
N PHE A 591 8.51 4.13 -16.33
CA PHE A 591 9.68 3.94 -17.17
C PHE A 591 10.53 2.79 -16.62
N GLU A 592 10.94 1.91 -17.51
CA GLU A 592 11.80 0.76 -17.23
C GLU A 592 12.94 0.67 -18.24
N SER A 593 14.04 0.07 -17.79
CA SER A 593 15.23 -0.28 -18.57
C SER A 593 15.89 -1.50 -17.92
N ASP A 594 17.01 -1.97 -18.45
CA ASP A 594 17.84 -3.00 -17.83
C ASP A 594 18.30 -2.64 -16.40
N LYS A 595 18.67 -1.37 -16.14
CA LYS A 595 19.29 -0.91 -14.88
C LYS A 595 18.44 0.04 -14.03
N MET A 596 17.38 0.62 -14.59
CA MET A 596 16.40 1.40 -13.85
C MET A 596 15.04 0.77 -14.02
N LYS A 597 14.44 0.36 -12.90
CA LYS A 597 13.08 -0.14 -12.84
C LYS A 597 12.21 0.83 -12.05
N ALA A 598 10.92 0.76 -12.33
CA ALA A 598 9.88 1.41 -11.52
C ALA A 598 10.10 2.92 -11.31
N VAL A 599 10.59 3.62 -12.35
CA VAL A 599 10.58 5.08 -12.36
C VAL A 599 9.14 5.50 -12.65
N LYS A 600 8.49 6.21 -11.74
CA LYS A 600 7.05 6.53 -11.83
C LYS A 600 6.84 8.02 -12.07
N GLY A 601 5.78 8.36 -12.78
CA GLY A 601 5.34 9.73 -12.97
C GLY A 601 3.84 9.76 -13.23
N TYR A 602 3.23 10.93 -13.02
CA TYR A 602 1.85 11.15 -13.41
C TYR A 602 1.59 12.58 -13.83
N TRP A 603 0.51 12.78 -14.57
CA TRP A 603 0.01 14.10 -14.91
C TRP A 603 -1.51 14.14 -14.80
N ASN A 604 -2.03 15.22 -14.22
CA ASN A 604 -3.47 15.47 -14.15
C ASN A 604 -3.94 16.14 -15.44
N VAL A 605 -4.94 15.55 -16.10
CA VAL A 605 -5.50 16.04 -17.37
C VAL A 605 -6.98 16.33 -17.14
N ILE A 606 -7.38 17.57 -17.41
CA ILE A 606 -8.80 17.97 -17.37
C ILE A 606 -9.33 17.93 -18.80
N ILE A 607 -10.30 17.06 -19.04
CA ILE A 607 -10.95 16.91 -20.34
C ILE A 607 -12.20 17.77 -20.38
N GLY A 608 -12.23 18.71 -21.32
CA GLY A 608 -13.37 19.58 -21.60
C GLY A 608 -14.47 18.93 -22.41
#